data_AF-A0A848KFR0-F1
#
_entry.id   AF-A0A848KFR0-F1
#
_cell.length_a   1.000
_cell.length_b   1.000
_cell.length_c   1.000
_cell.angle_alpha   90.00
_cell.angle_beta   90.00
_cell.angle_gamma   90.00
#
_symmetry.space_group_name_H-M   'P 1'
#
loop_
_entity.id
_entity.type
_entity.pdbx_description
1 polymer ?
#
loop_
_entity_poly.entity_id
_entity_poly.type
_entity_poly.pdbx_seq_one_letter_code
_entity_poly.pdbx_strand_id
1 'polypeptide(L)'
;MERRAPLPDSAQGYLTALPALILLDRLPVATLAVRYDGTIVYANPAFEQMLGYESGILTDQPIDAVLDDRPPRAAGGGLICGHSGRLISLRHSDATIVRTVASESVMMRKDDPLALVVFHDITEQLWTVGEH
;
A
#
# COMPACT_ATOMS: atom_id res chain seq x y z
N MET A 1 -16.83 25.63 8.82
CA MET A 1 -15.92 26.80 8.80
C MET A 1 -14.55 26.28 9.25
N GLU A 2 -13.78 25.70 8.33
CA GLU A 2 -12.47 25.13 8.65
C GLU A 2 -11.45 26.28 8.71
N ARG A 3 -10.99 26.61 9.91
CA ARG A 3 -9.99 27.66 10.11
C ARG A 3 -8.64 27.08 9.67
N ARG A 4 -8.25 27.33 8.42
CA ARG A 4 -6.90 27.01 7.93
C ARG A 4 -5.90 27.68 8.88
N ALA A 5 -5.13 26.89 9.62
CA ALA A 5 -4.04 27.43 10.42
C ALA A 5 -3.09 28.21 9.48
N PRO A 6 -2.51 29.34 9.92
CA PRO A 6 -1.55 30.06 9.11
C PRO A 6 -0.44 29.10 8.67
N LEU A 7 -0.10 29.15 7.38
CA LEU A 7 1.00 28.35 6.83
C LEU A 7 2.27 28.70 7.64
N PRO A 8 2.93 27.72 8.27
CA PRO A 8 4.11 27.98 9.09
C PRO A 8 5.23 28.61 8.25
N ASP A 9 5.89 29.63 8.80
CA ASP A 9 6.95 30.43 8.13
C ASP A 9 8.25 29.66 7.84
N SER A 10 8.27 28.34 7.99
CA SER A 10 9.46 27.50 7.81
C SER A 10 9.08 26.17 7.17
N ALA A 11 9.92 25.69 6.24
CA ALA A 11 9.71 24.42 5.53
C ALA A 11 9.52 23.22 6.48
N GLN A 12 10.27 23.17 7.58
CA GLN A 12 10.12 22.14 8.62
C GLN A 12 8.78 22.24 9.36
N GLY A 13 8.32 23.46 9.65
CA GLY A 13 6.99 23.68 10.23
C GLY A 13 5.88 23.22 9.29
N TYR A 14 6.03 23.47 7.98
CA TYR A 14 5.09 23.01 6.97
C TYR A 14 5.03 21.50 6.92
N LEU A 15 6.18 20.83 6.90
CA LEU A 15 6.26 19.36 6.91
C LEU A 15 5.63 18.77 8.18
N THR A 16 5.88 19.37 9.35
CA THR A 16 5.36 18.90 10.63
C THR A 16 3.85 19.11 10.78
N ALA A 17 3.31 20.16 10.15
CA ALA A 17 1.89 20.47 10.15
C ALA A 17 1.11 19.77 9.03
N LEU A 18 1.80 19.13 8.08
CA LEU A 18 1.15 18.49 6.94
C LEU A 18 0.36 17.26 7.41
N PRO A 19 -0.92 17.12 7.04
CA PRO A 19 -1.66 15.92 7.37
C PRO A 19 -0.98 14.68 6.77
N ALA A 20 -0.86 13.61 7.54
CA ALA A 20 -0.15 12.40 7.12
C ALA A 20 -0.69 11.83 5.80
N LEU A 21 -2.02 11.85 5.60
CA LEU A 21 -2.65 11.40 4.35
C LEU A 21 -2.19 12.23 3.14
N ILE A 22 -2.01 13.55 3.29
CA ILE A 22 -1.51 14.39 2.18
C ILE A 22 -0.07 14.04 1.84
N LEU A 23 0.75 13.66 2.82
CA LEU A 23 2.11 13.21 2.55
C LEU A 23 2.09 11.86 1.82
N LEU A 24 1.30 10.90 2.30
CA LEU A 24 1.18 9.56 1.71
C LEU A 24 0.65 9.60 0.26
N ASP A 25 -0.29 10.52 -0.02
CA ASP A 25 -0.86 10.73 -1.35
C ASP A 25 0.18 11.19 -2.38
N ARG A 26 1.17 11.95 -1.89
CA ARG A 26 2.26 12.50 -2.72
C ARG A 26 3.44 11.56 -2.88
N LEU A 27 3.48 10.44 -2.16
CA LEU A 27 4.60 9.51 -2.27
C LEU A 27 4.50 8.75 -3.60
N PRO A 28 5.57 8.72 -4.41
CA PRO A 28 5.59 8.00 -5.69
C PRO A 28 5.78 6.49 -5.51
N VAL A 29 5.66 5.97 -4.29
CA VAL A 29 5.82 4.55 -3.98
C VAL A 29 4.47 3.97 -3.58
N ALA A 30 4.10 2.84 -4.18
CA ALA A 30 2.81 2.19 -3.96
C ALA A 30 2.68 1.79 -2.48
N THR A 31 1.74 2.42 -1.77
CA THR A 31 1.59 2.32 -0.33
C THR A 31 0.13 2.04 0.04
N LEU A 32 -0.05 1.11 0.97
CA LEU A 32 -1.35 0.66 1.45
C LEU A 32 -1.37 0.65 2.97
N ALA A 33 -2.47 1.10 3.58
CA ALA A 33 -2.77 0.89 4.99
C ALA A 33 -3.90 -0.14 5.14
N VAL A 34 -3.65 -1.19 5.92
CA VAL A 34 -4.62 -2.27 6.18
C VAL A 34 -4.87 -2.43 7.67
N ARG A 35 -6.09 -2.78 8.06
CA ARG A 35 -6.37 -3.26 9.42
C ARG A 35 -5.86 -4.69 9.59
N TYR A 36 -5.75 -5.12 10.85
CA TYR A 36 -5.40 -6.50 11.18
C TYR A 36 -6.33 -7.55 10.55
N ASP A 37 -7.62 -7.22 10.37
CA ASP A 37 -8.59 -8.09 9.70
C ASP A 37 -8.40 -8.18 8.18
N GLY A 38 -7.50 -7.38 7.58
CA GLY A 38 -7.19 -7.38 6.16
C GLY A 38 -8.01 -6.38 5.33
N THR A 39 -8.87 -5.60 5.96
CA THR A 39 -9.56 -4.50 5.28
C THR A 39 -8.59 -3.36 4.95
N ILE A 40 -8.61 -2.90 3.71
CA ILE A 40 -7.90 -1.73 3.23
C ILE A 40 -8.56 -0.47 3.80
N VAL A 41 -7.79 0.33 4.51
CA VAL A 41 -8.22 1.62 5.06
C VAL A 41 -7.79 2.77 4.17
N TYR A 42 -6.67 2.60 3.48
CA TYR A 42 -6.14 3.61 2.57
C TYR A 42 -5.25 2.95 1.52
N ALA A 43 -5.39 3.39 0.27
CA ALA A 43 -4.47 3.11 -0.82
C ALA A 43 -4.01 4.46 -1.37
N ASN A 44 -2.70 4.67 -1.51
CA ASN A 44 -2.24 5.90 -2.13
C ASN A 44 -2.42 5.87 -3.66
N PRO A 45 -2.39 7.03 -4.33
CA PRO A 45 -2.57 7.08 -5.78
C PRO A 45 -1.56 6.25 -6.56
N ALA A 46 -0.33 6.09 -6.05
CA ALA A 46 0.68 5.26 -6.69
C ALA A 46 0.29 3.77 -6.69
N PHE A 47 -0.32 3.26 -5.60
CA PHE A 47 -0.81 1.89 -5.53
C PHE A 47 -2.00 1.66 -6.45
N GLU A 48 -2.94 2.60 -6.48
CA GLU A 48 -4.12 2.54 -7.36
C GLU A 48 -3.72 2.57 -8.83
N GLN A 49 -2.80 3.47 -9.21
CA GLN A 49 -2.25 3.55 -10.56
C GLN A 49 -1.48 2.28 -10.96
N MET A 50 -0.67 1.72 -10.06
CA MET A 50 0.07 0.48 -10.31
C MET A 50 -0.87 -0.69 -10.63
N LEU A 51 -2.05 -0.75 -10.01
CA LEU A 51 -3.04 -1.79 -10.23
C LEU A 51 -4.17 -1.39 -11.19
N GLY A 52 -4.12 -0.18 -11.75
CA GLY A 52 -5.13 0.32 -12.69
C GLY A 52 -6.51 0.55 -12.08
N TYR A 53 -6.63 0.72 -10.78
CA TYR A 53 -7.89 1.04 -10.11
C TYR A 53 -8.16 2.54 -10.08
N GLU A 54 -9.44 2.92 -10.17
CA GLU A 54 -9.86 4.29 -9.92
C GLU A 54 -9.72 4.67 -8.44
N SER A 55 -9.51 5.96 -8.18
CA SER A 55 -9.25 6.41 -6.82
C SER A 55 -10.40 6.19 -5.85
N GLY A 56 -10.06 5.64 -4.69
CA GLY A 56 -10.98 5.34 -3.60
C GLY A 56 -11.70 3.99 -3.72
N ILE A 57 -11.64 3.30 -4.87
CA ILE A 57 -12.36 2.03 -5.09
C ILE A 57 -11.88 0.92 -4.14
N LEU A 58 -10.60 0.94 -3.78
CA LEU A 58 -10.00 -0.09 -2.92
C LEU A 58 -10.27 0.14 -1.43
N THR A 59 -10.75 1.31 -1.03
CA THR A 59 -11.02 1.60 0.38
C THR A 59 -12.21 0.79 0.88
N ASP A 60 -12.11 0.26 2.09
CA ASP A 60 -13.08 -0.66 2.71
C ASP A 60 -13.19 -2.04 2.04
N GLN A 61 -12.35 -2.32 1.04
CA GLN A 61 -12.26 -3.65 0.43
C GLN A 61 -11.29 -4.55 1.19
N PRO A 62 -11.51 -5.88 1.21
CA PRO A 62 -10.51 -6.81 1.71
C PRO A 62 -9.32 -6.87 0.75
N ILE A 63 -8.10 -6.93 1.29
CA ILE A 63 -6.88 -7.05 0.47
C ILE A 63 -6.89 -8.32 -0.41
N ASP A 64 -7.57 -9.38 0.03
CA ASP A 64 -7.83 -10.59 -0.75
C ASP A 64 -8.47 -10.31 -2.13
N ALA A 65 -9.17 -9.19 -2.31
CA ALA A 65 -9.79 -8.86 -3.59
C ALA A 65 -8.76 -8.60 -4.71
N VAL A 66 -7.59 -8.11 -4.35
CA VAL A 66 -6.51 -7.78 -5.29
C VAL A 66 -5.36 -8.79 -5.25
N LEU A 67 -5.40 -9.81 -4.39
CA LEU A 67 -4.42 -10.89 -4.40
C LEU A 67 -4.73 -11.90 -5.51
N ASP A 68 -3.71 -12.27 -6.27
CA ASP A 68 -3.85 -13.28 -7.33
C ASP A 68 -3.86 -14.70 -6.75
N ASP A 69 -2.81 -15.05 -6.00
CA ASP A 69 -2.75 -16.30 -5.25
C ASP A 69 -3.45 -16.09 -3.91
N ARG A 70 -4.60 -16.73 -3.73
CA ARG A 70 -5.28 -16.78 -2.45
C ARG A 70 -4.67 -17.93 -1.65
N PRO A 71 -3.78 -17.69 -0.68
CA PRO A 71 -3.28 -18.77 0.13
C PRO A 71 -4.45 -19.47 0.81
N PRO A 72 -4.40 -20.80 1.00
CA PRO A 72 -5.47 -21.55 1.63
C PRO A 72 -5.70 -21.04 3.06
N ARG A 73 -6.66 -20.12 3.18
CA ARG A 73 -7.32 -19.65 4.41
C ARG A 73 -6.35 -19.43 5.59
N ALA A 74 -5.48 -18.44 5.48
CA ALA A 74 -4.98 -17.73 6.66
C ALA A 74 -5.85 -16.47 6.87
N ALA A 75 -6.16 -16.15 8.12
CA ALA A 75 -7.12 -15.11 8.46
C ALA A 75 -6.51 -13.70 8.29
N GLY A 76 -7.05 -12.91 7.36
CA GLY A 76 -6.89 -11.44 7.34
C GLY A 76 -5.45 -10.92 7.22
N GLY A 77 -5.28 -9.61 7.48
CA GLY A 77 -4.07 -8.81 7.26
C GLY A 77 -2.78 -9.34 7.88
N GLY A 78 -2.84 -10.34 8.77
CA GLY A 78 -1.69 -11.13 9.21
C GLY A 78 -0.94 -11.85 8.07
N LEU A 79 -1.59 -12.06 6.93
CA LEU A 79 -0.99 -12.57 5.71
C LEU A 79 0.09 -11.65 5.15
N ILE A 80 -0.18 -10.35 4.97
CA ILE A 80 0.84 -9.44 4.41
C ILE A 80 2.00 -9.29 5.40
N CYS A 81 1.69 -9.27 6.70
CA CYS A 81 2.67 -9.13 7.78
C CYS A 81 3.56 -10.37 8.00
N GLY A 82 3.14 -11.55 7.53
CA GLY A 82 3.89 -12.80 7.65
C GLY A 82 4.78 -13.14 6.44
N HIS A 83 4.72 -12.36 5.36
CA HIS A 83 5.36 -12.67 4.07
C HIS A 83 6.44 -11.65 3.65
N SER A 84 7.12 -11.07 4.64
CA SER A 84 8.37 -10.33 4.52
C SER A 84 9.27 -10.76 3.35
N GLY A 85 9.54 -9.85 2.41
CA GLY A 85 10.48 -10.09 1.30
C GLY A 85 10.03 -11.14 0.27
N ARG A 86 8.78 -11.62 0.35
CA ARG A 86 8.25 -12.59 -0.62
C ARG A 86 7.56 -11.87 -1.78
N LEU A 87 7.70 -12.45 -2.97
CA LEU A 87 6.94 -12.07 -4.14
C LEU A 87 5.43 -12.14 -3.84
N ILE A 88 4.71 -11.04 -4.05
CA ILE A 88 3.26 -10.95 -3.96
C ILE A 88 2.73 -10.65 -5.35
N SER A 89 1.89 -11.55 -5.85
CA SER A 89 1.17 -11.35 -7.11
C SER A 89 -0.14 -10.61 -6.82
N LEU A 90 -0.28 -9.43 -7.39
CA LEU A 90 -1.49 -8.61 -7.32
C LEU A 90 -2.21 -8.64 -8.67
N ARG A 91 -3.54 -8.63 -8.63
CA ARG A 91 -4.39 -8.56 -9.81
C ARG A 91 -4.61 -7.10 -10.19
N HIS A 92 -4.25 -6.76 -11.42
CA HIS A 92 -4.58 -5.50 -12.07
C HIS A 92 -6.06 -5.46 -12.45
N SER A 93 -6.63 -4.27 -12.59
CA SER A 93 -8.05 -4.07 -12.95
C SER A 93 -8.44 -4.67 -14.31
N ASP A 94 -7.48 -4.79 -15.25
CA ASP A 94 -7.67 -5.45 -16.55
C ASP A 94 -7.48 -6.99 -16.52
N ALA A 95 -7.30 -7.57 -15.32
CA ALA A 95 -7.01 -8.98 -15.06
C ALA A 95 -5.59 -9.46 -15.39
N THR A 96 -4.65 -8.58 -15.74
CA THR A 96 -3.22 -8.91 -15.72
C THR A 96 -2.66 -9.01 -14.30
N ILE A 97 -1.47 -9.60 -14.14
CA ILE A 97 -0.82 -9.79 -12.84
C ILE A 97 0.38 -8.86 -12.71
N VAL A 98 0.36 -8.03 -11.66
CA VAL A 98 1.49 -7.20 -11.24
C VAL A 98 2.26 -7.97 -10.16
N ARG A 99 3.53 -8.22 -10.40
CA ARG A 99 4.40 -8.91 -9.45
C ARG A 99 5.12 -7.90 -8.60
N THR A 100 4.88 -7.96 -7.30
CA THR A 100 5.41 -7.00 -6.35
C THR A 100 6.25 -7.66 -5.28
N VAL A 101 7.12 -6.88 -4.66
CA VAL A 101 7.74 -7.23 -3.37
C VAL A 101 7.22 -6.26 -2.33
N ALA A 102 6.66 -6.79 -1.25
CA ALA A 102 6.24 -5.98 -0.11
C ALA A 102 7.41 -5.80 0.87
N SER A 103 7.60 -4.57 1.33
CA SER A 103 8.57 -4.26 2.37
C SER A 103 8.12 -4.83 3.72
N GLU A 104 9.07 -5.34 4.51
CA GLU A 104 8.84 -5.68 5.92
C GLU A 104 8.47 -4.41 6.67
N SER A 105 7.18 -4.21 6.95
CA SER A 105 6.66 -3.36 8.03
C SER A 105 7.34 -2.00 8.22
N VAL A 106 6.72 -0.92 7.74
CA VAL A 106 6.87 0.35 8.44
C VAL A 106 5.69 0.46 9.42
N MET A 107 5.91 -0.05 10.63
CA MET A 107 5.13 0.21 11.84
C MET A 107 3.92 -0.70 12.13
N MET A 108 4.18 -1.95 12.54
CA MET A 108 3.33 -2.56 13.57
C MET A 108 3.98 -2.31 14.94
N ARG A 109 3.63 -1.21 15.61
CA ARG A 109 3.67 -1.24 17.07
C ARG A 109 2.56 -2.22 17.50
N LYS A 110 2.79 -2.96 18.58
CA LYS A 110 1.81 -3.92 19.14
C LYS A 110 0.42 -3.31 19.44
N ASP A 111 0.33 -1.98 19.45
CA ASP A 111 -0.86 -1.17 19.70
C ASP A 111 -1.36 -0.39 18.46
N ASP A 112 -0.71 -0.53 17.29
CA ASP A 112 -1.14 0.19 16.09
C ASP A 112 -2.33 -0.53 15.43
N PRO A 113 -3.46 0.15 15.20
CA PRO A 113 -4.63 -0.46 14.56
C PRO A 113 -4.41 -0.71 13.07
N LEU A 114 -3.34 -0.18 12.47
CA LEU A 114 -3.06 -0.22 11.04
C LEU A 114 -1.65 -0.77 10.75
N ALA A 115 -1.53 -1.47 9.64
CA ALA A 115 -0.26 -1.85 9.05
C ALA A 115 -0.05 -1.04 7.78
N LEU A 116 1.09 -0.35 7.66
CA LEU A 116 1.51 0.28 6.42
C LEU A 116 2.40 -0.69 5.62
N VAL A 117 2.03 -0.91 4.37
CA VAL A 117 2.73 -1.82 3.45
C VAL A 117 3.15 -1.04 2.22
N VAL A 118 4.42 -1.18 1.86
CA VAL A 118 4.99 -0.56 0.65
C VAL A 118 5.29 -1.66 -0.36
N PHE A 119 4.81 -1.48 -1.58
CA PHE A 119 4.95 -2.41 -2.69
C PHE A 119 5.91 -1.83 -3.73
N HIS A 120 6.83 -2.67 -4.18
CA HIS A 120 7.69 -2.38 -5.31
C HIS A 120 7.28 -3.28 -6.47
N ASP A 121 6.90 -2.68 -7.60
CA ASP A 121 6.67 -3.42 -8.83
C ASP A 121 8.00 -3.94 -9.37
N ILE A 122 8.10 -5.26 -9.51
CA ILE A 122 9.26 -5.92 -10.09
C ILE A 122 8.90 -6.69 -11.37
N THR A 123 7.71 -6.42 -11.92
CA THR A 123 7.23 -7.03 -13.16
C THR A 123 8.27 -6.84 -14.26
N GLU A 124 8.81 -5.63 -14.43
CA GLU A 124 9.86 -5.32 -15.41
C GLU A 124 11.20 -6.04 -15.14
N GLN A 125 11.59 -6.18 -13.86
CA GLN A 125 12.87 -6.76 -13.46
C GLN A 125 12.92 -8.28 -13.62
N LEU A 126 11.77 -8.95 -13.57
CA LEU A 126 11.67 -10.40 -13.76
C LEU A 126 11.84 -10.84 -15.20
N TRP A 127 11.65 -9.94 -16.18
CA TRP A 127 11.94 -10.26 -17.59
C TRP A 127 13.44 -10.36 -17.86
N THR A 128 14.29 -9.69 -17.06
CA THR A 128 15.75 -9.69 -17.25
C THR A 128 16.45 -10.93 -16.67
N VAL A 129 15.81 -11.66 -15.77
CA VAL A 129 16.39 -12.86 -15.11
C VAL A 129 16.08 -14.15 -15.89
N GLY A 130 15.37 -14.07 -17.02
CA GLY A 130 15.03 -15.20 -17.88
C GLY A 130 16.11 -15.63 -18.88
N GLU A 131 17.25 -14.95 -18.94
CA GLU A 131 18.37 -15.28 -19.83
C GLU A 131 19.63 -15.65 -19.01
N HIS A 132 19.65 -16.84 -18.41
CA HIS A 132 20.90 -17.51 -18.01
C HIS A 132 20.74 -19.03 -17.97
#